data_AF-A0A2E4J8Y5-F1
#
_entry.id   AF-A0A2E4J8Y5-F1
#
_cell.length_a   1.000
_cell.length_b   1.000
_cell.length_c   1.000
_cell.angle_alpha   90.00
_cell.angle_beta   90.00
_cell.angle_gamma   90.00
#
_symmetry.space_group_name_H-M   'P 1'
#
loop_
_entity.id
_entity.type
_entity.pdbx_description
1 polymer ?
#
loop_
_entity_poly.entity_id
_entity_poly.type
_entity_poly.pdbx_seq_one_letter_code
_entity_poly.pdbx_strand_id
1 'polypeptide(L)'
;MDYKKTNAARTTISRDLRELADSVGGNVYELISILQSRANQIGVEIKEELIAKLDEFATPSDTLEEVFENQEQTEISRFYERLPKPTLIAIQELLEDNIYIREKVKEENLDLNEEIDALDLEDTELDDVEEGSTEEKTVEDNESNATS
;
A
#
# COMPACT_ATOMS: atom_id res chain seq x y z
N MET A 1 3.59 9.22 -22.31
CA MET A 1 2.88 8.05 -22.89
C MET A 1 1.73 8.56 -23.75
N ASP A 2 1.36 7.87 -24.84
CA ASP A 2 0.21 8.26 -25.66
C ASP A 2 -1.11 7.78 -25.03
N TYR A 3 -1.62 8.49 -24.02
CA TYR A 3 -2.90 8.15 -23.37
C TYR A 3 -4.13 8.31 -24.30
N LYS A 4 -3.92 8.88 -25.49
CA LYS A 4 -4.92 8.99 -26.55
C LYS A 4 -5.32 7.65 -27.16
N LYS A 5 -4.52 6.59 -26.93
CA LYS A 5 -4.73 5.24 -27.49
C LYS A 5 -4.81 4.14 -26.44
N THR A 6 -5.20 4.46 -25.21
CA THR A 6 -5.37 3.40 -24.20
C THR A 6 -6.56 2.51 -24.56
N ASN A 7 -6.39 1.19 -24.43
CA ASN A 7 -7.47 0.22 -24.57
C ASN A 7 -8.31 0.09 -23.28
N ALA A 8 -8.15 1.05 -22.35
CA ALA A 8 -8.80 1.02 -21.06
C ALA A 8 -10.30 1.32 -21.20
N ALA A 9 -11.12 0.57 -20.45
CA ALA A 9 -12.55 0.79 -20.41
C ALA A 9 -12.88 2.22 -19.92
N ARG A 10 -13.83 2.88 -20.58
CA ARG A 10 -14.30 4.23 -20.20
C ARG A 10 -15.26 4.23 -19.03
N THR A 11 -15.86 3.07 -18.75
CA THR A 11 -16.82 2.85 -17.67
C THR A 11 -16.29 1.80 -16.70
N THR A 12 -16.89 1.73 -15.52
CA THR A 12 -16.59 0.66 -14.57
C THR A 12 -16.98 -0.69 -15.16
N ILE A 13 -16.02 -1.62 -15.17
CA ILE A 13 -16.25 -3.03 -15.51
C ILE A 13 -15.90 -3.88 -14.30
N SER A 14 -16.64 -4.99 -14.12
CA SER A 14 -16.31 -5.96 -13.09
C SER A 14 -15.13 -6.80 -13.54
N ARG A 15 -14.19 -7.07 -12.64
CA ARG A 15 -12.97 -7.85 -12.89
C ARG A 15 -12.75 -8.77 -11.69
N ASP A 16 -12.17 -9.94 -11.91
CA ASP A 16 -11.82 -10.84 -10.82
C ASP A 16 -10.58 -10.31 -10.08
N LEU A 17 -10.71 -10.10 -8.78
CA LEU A 17 -9.64 -9.58 -7.93
C LEU A 17 -8.56 -10.62 -7.65
N ARG A 18 -8.90 -11.91 -7.68
CA ARG A 18 -7.92 -12.98 -7.42
C ARG A 18 -6.96 -13.12 -8.58
N GLU A 19 -7.48 -13.18 -9.80
CA GLU A 19 -6.67 -13.24 -11.02
C GLU A 19 -5.73 -12.03 -11.13
N LEU A 20 -6.22 -10.84 -10.79
CA LEU A 20 -5.38 -9.63 -10.74
C LEU A 20 -4.32 -9.70 -9.64
N ALA A 21 -4.65 -10.22 -8.46
CA ALA A 21 -3.70 -10.33 -7.37
C ALA A 21 -2.61 -11.36 -7.68
N ASP A 22 -2.95 -12.45 -8.36
CA ASP A 22 -1.99 -13.49 -8.76
C ASP A 22 -0.90 -12.94 -9.69
N SER A 23 -1.21 -11.94 -10.53
CA SER A 23 -0.21 -11.24 -11.35
C SER A 23 0.85 -10.47 -10.54
N VAL A 24 0.56 -10.19 -9.27
CA VAL A 24 1.38 -9.37 -8.36
C VAL A 24 1.80 -10.15 -7.10
N GLY A 25 1.85 -11.47 -7.17
CA GLY A 25 2.31 -12.31 -6.05
C GLY A 25 1.22 -12.75 -5.06
N GLY A 26 -0.06 -12.65 -5.44
CA GLY A 26 -1.20 -13.24 -4.74
C GLY A 26 -1.77 -12.40 -3.59
N ASN A 27 -1.21 -11.22 -3.32
CA ASN A 27 -1.70 -10.33 -2.26
C ASN A 27 -2.53 -9.17 -2.82
N VAL A 28 -3.82 -9.15 -2.47
CA VAL A 28 -4.77 -8.11 -2.90
C VAL A 28 -4.39 -6.71 -2.38
N TYR A 29 -3.82 -6.59 -1.20
CA TYR A 29 -3.46 -5.28 -0.63
C TYR A 29 -2.26 -4.66 -1.33
N GLU A 30 -1.30 -5.50 -1.70
CA GLU A 30 -0.13 -5.08 -2.47
C GLU A 30 -0.54 -4.62 -3.87
N LEU A 31 -1.42 -5.39 -4.53
CA LEU A 31 -2.06 -5.00 -5.79
C LEU A 31 -2.69 -3.60 -5.70
N ILE A 32 -3.48 -3.33 -4.66
CA ILE A 32 -4.12 -2.01 -4.46
C ILE A 32 -3.06 -0.91 -4.33
N SER A 33 -2.01 -1.13 -3.55
CA SER A 33 -0.94 -0.14 -3.34
C SER A 33 -0.20 0.20 -4.65
N ILE A 34 0.09 -0.82 -5.46
CA ILE A 34 0.76 -0.68 -6.75
C ILE A 34 -0.14 0.07 -7.74
N LEU A 35 -1.40 -0.37 -7.87
CA LEU A 35 -2.38 0.29 -8.75
C LEU A 35 -2.61 1.75 -8.36
N GLN A 36 -2.70 2.06 -7.07
CA GLN A 36 -2.85 3.42 -6.59
C GLN A 36 -1.63 4.28 -6.95
N SER A 37 -0.43 3.76 -6.72
CA SER A 37 0.82 4.45 -7.03
C SER A 37 0.91 4.75 -8.54
N ARG A 38 0.56 3.76 -9.38
CA ARG A 38 0.56 3.92 -10.83
C ARG A 38 -0.52 4.87 -11.34
N ALA A 39 -1.74 4.77 -10.82
CA ALA A 39 -2.84 5.67 -11.17
C ALA A 39 -2.52 7.14 -10.85
N ASN A 40 -1.82 7.39 -9.74
CA ASN A 40 -1.36 8.73 -9.38
C ASN A 40 -0.34 9.28 -10.38
N GLN A 41 0.63 8.46 -10.82
CA GLN A 41 1.61 8.87 -11.85
C GLN A 41 0.91 9.28 -13.14
N ILE A 42 -0.01 8.44 -13.63
CA ILE A 42 -0.81 8.71 -14.84
C ILE A 42 -1.64 9.99 -14.66
N GLY A 43 -2.28 10.17 -13.50
CA GLY A 43 -3.09 11.35 -13.22
C GLY A 43 -2.30 12.66 -13.24
N VAL A 44 -1.07 12.64 -12.72
CA VAL A 44 -0.16 13.81 -12.76
C VAL A 44 0.26 14.09 -14.20
N GLU A 45 0.68 13.07 -14.96
CA GLU A 45 1.11 13.23 -16.35
C GLU A 45 -0.02 13.80 -17.23
N ILE A 46 -1.24 13.28 -17.10
CA ILE A 46 -2.42 13.79 -17.85
C ILE A 46 -2.70 15.25 -17.47
N LYS A 47 -2.59 15.61 -16.19
CA LYS A 47 -2.83 16.98 -15.74
C LYS A 47 -1.79 17.94 -16.30
N GLU A 48 -0.51 17.56 -16.27
CA GLU A 48 0.59 18.36 -16.81
C GLU A 48 0.45 18.53 -18.33
N GLU A 49 0.11 17.47 -19.06
CA GLU A 49 -0.14 17.53 -20.52
C GLU A 49 -1.32 18.47 -20.85
N LEU A 50 -2.42 18.40 -20.09
CA LEU A 50 -3.56 19.28 -20.27
C LEU A 50 -3.18 20.75 -20.04
N ILE A 51 -2.47 21.07 -18.95
CA ILE A 51 -2.07 22.44 -18.64
C ILE A 51 -1.15 23.00 -19.73
N ALA A 52 -0.13 22.22 -20.12
CA ALA A 52 0.78 22.62 -21.20
C ALA A 52 0.03 22.90 -22.51
N LYS A 53 -0.98 22.07 -22.82
CA LYS A 53 -1.81 22.28 -24.01
C LYS A 53 -2.71 23.50 -23.89
N LEU A 54 -3.27 23.80 -22.73
CA LEU A 54 -4.09 25.00 -22.54
C LEU A 54 -3.25 26.29 -22.65
N ASP A 55 -2.03 26.28 -22.12
CA ASP A 55 -1.11 27.41 -22.20
C ASP A 55 -0.69 27.75 -23.64
N GLU A 56 -0.61 26.75 -24.54
CA GLU A 56 -0.33 26.96 -25.98
C GLU A 56 -1.40 27.84 -26.66
N PHE A 57 -2.64 27.85 -26.16
CA PHE A 57 -3.76 28.65 -26.70
C PHE A 57 -4.07 29.89 -25.87
N ALA A 58 -3.31 30.16 -24.80
CA ALA A 58 -3.44 31.35 -23.99
C ALA A 58 -2.73 32.52 -24.68
N THR A 59 -3.41 33.17 -25.64
CA THR A 59 -2.91 34.43 -26.18
C THR A 59 -3.05 35.54 -25.13
N PRO A 60 -1.99 36.31 -24.81
CA PRO A 60 -2.10 37.44 -23.89
C PRO A 60 -2.97 38.54 -24.51
N SER A 61 -4.24 38.61 -24.12
CA SER A 61 -5.17 39.65 -24.54
C SER A 61 -5.04 40.86 -23.61
N ASP A 62 -4.08 41.74 -23.89
CA ASP A 62 -3.86 42.99 -23.11
C ASP A 62 -4.65 44.18 -23.69
N THR A 63 -5.71 43.90 -24.43
CA THR A 63 -6.57 44.91 -25.08
C THR A 63 -8.03 44.67 -24.71
N LEU A 64 -8.78 45.77 -24.53
CA LEU A 64 -10.23 45.81 -24.25
C LEU A 64 -11.08 45.31 -25.44
N GLU A 65 -10.58 44.36 -26.23
CA GLU A 65 -11.33 43.69 -27.28
C GLU A 65 -12.25 42.62 -26.69
N GLU A 66 -13.36 42.36 -27.39
CA GLU A 66 -14.30 41.30 -27.06
C GLU A 66 -13.57 39.94 -27.10
N VAL A 67 -13.43 39.31 -25.94
CA VAL A 67 -12.80 37.98 -25.82
C VAL A 67 -13.79 36.95 -26.36
N PHE A 68 -13.53 36.48 -27.58
CA PHE A 68 -14.30 35.39 -28.19
C PHE A 68 -14.00 34.06 -27.50
N GLU A 69 -15.00 33.16 -27.46
CA GLU A 69 -14.79 31.80 -26.96
C GLU A 69 -13.75 31.06 -27.80
N ASN A 70 -12.72 30.52 -27.13
CA ASN A 70 -11.71 29.71 -27.79
C ASN A 70 -12.23 28.28 -27.99
N GLN A 71 -12.64 27.98 -29.23
CA GLN A 71 -13.17 26.66 -29.61
C GLN A 71 -12.13 25.54 -29.40
N GLU A 72 -10.84 25.83 -29.60
CA GLU A 72 -9.76 24.86 -29.47
C GLU A 72 -9.55 24.47 -28.00
N GLN A 73 -9.59 25.44 -27.07
CA GLN A 73 -9.53 25.16 -25.62
C GLN A 73 -10.73 24.32 -25.14
N THR A 74 -11.92 24.60 -25.69
CA THR A 74 -13.15 23.84 -25.36
C THR A 74 -13.06 22.39 -25.86
N GLU A 75 -12.55 22.18 -27.07
CA GLU A 75 -12.39 20.84 -27.64
C GLU A 75 -11.34 20.02 -26.89
N ILE A 76 -10.21 20.65 -26.55
CA ILE A 76 -9.13 20.01 -25.76
C ILE A 76 -9.64 19.62 -24.38
N SER A 77 -10.30 20.53 -23.67
CA SER A 77 -10.85 20.23 -22.34
C SER A 77 -11.83 19.05 -22.41
N ARG A 78 -12.74 19.08 -23.39
CA ARG A 78 -13.70 17.98 -23.63
C ARG A 78 -13.01 16.66 -23.99
N PHE A 79 -11.87 16.70 -24.67
CA PHE A 79 -11.10 15.50 -25.00
C PHE A 79 -10.54 14.84 -23.73
N TYR A 80 -9.87 15.61 -22.85
CA TYR A 80 -9.28 15.09 -21.62
C TYR A 80 -10.33 14.65 -20.59
N GLU A 81 -11.49 15.32 -20.52
CA GLU A 81 -12.64 14.87 -19.71
C GLU A 81 -13.19 13.50 -20.15
N ARG A 82 -13.08 13.19 -21.44
CA ARG A 82 -13.60 11.97 -22.05
C ARG A 82 -12.68 10.76 -21.86
N LEU A 83 -11.47 10.97 -21.38
CA LEU A 83 -10.50 9.89 -21.17
C LEU A 83 -10.95 8.97 -20.03
N PRO A 84 -10.55 7.68 -20.06
CA PRO A 84 -10.74 6.78 -18.92
C PRO A 84 -10.11 7.33 -17.65
N LYS A 85 -10.70 6.98 -16.50
CA LYS A 85 -10.10 7.33 -15.19
C LYS A 85 -8.69 6.72 -15.08
N PRO A 86 -7.70 7.42 -14.47
CA PRO A 86 -6.34 6.92 -14.32
C PRO A 86 -6.25 5.53 -13.69
N THR A 87 -7.14 5.20 -12.74
CA THR A 87 -7.22 3.87 -12.13
C THR A 87 -7.56 2.77 -13.13
N LEU A 88 -8.42 3.05 -14.12
CA LEU A 88 -8.79 2.07 -15.14
C LEU A 88 -7.64 1.85 -16.13
N ILE A 89 -6.88 2.91 -16.43
CA ILE A 89 -5.67 2.84 -17.25
C ILE A 89 -4.60 2.03 -16.53
N ALA A 90 -4.36 2.29 -15.24
CA ALA A 90 -3.40 1.53 -14.44
C ALA A 90 -3.73 0.02 -14.39
N ILE A 91 -5.00 -0.34 -14.24
CA ILE A 91 -5.41 -1.76 -14.28
C ILE A 91 -5.20 -2.35 -15.67
N GLN A 92 -5.45 -1.57 -16.73
CA GLN A 92 -5.21 -2.05 -18.10
C GLN A 92 -3.72 -2.27 -18.36
N GLU A 93 -2.85 -1.35 -17.93
CA GLU A 93 -1.40 -1.52 -18.02
C GLU A 93 -0.90 -2.71 -17.21
N LEU A 94 -1.53 -2.99 -16.06
CA LEU A 94 -1.22 -4.18 -15.27
C LEU A 94 -1.57 -5.46 -16.04
N LEU A 95 -2.75 -5.52 -16.67
CA LEU A 95 -3.18 -6.66 -17.49
C LEU A 95 -2.33 -6.88 -18.74
N GLU A 96 -1.65 -5.83 -19.21
CA GLU A 96 -0.74 -5.87 -20.35
C GLU A 96 0.73 -6.13 -19.95
N ASP A 97 0.99 -6.46 -18.67
CA ASP A 97 2.32 -6.67 -18.08
C ASP A 97 3.30 -5.49 -18.30
N ASN A 98 2.76 -4.26 -18.41
CA ASN A 98 3.55 -3.04 -18.66
C ASN A 98 4.06 -2.36 -17.38
N ILE A 99 3.77 -2.94 -16.20
CA ILE A 99 4.14 -2.36 -14.91
C ILE A 99 5.34 -3.09 -14.33
N TYR A 100 6.49 -2.42 -14.29
CA TYR A 100 7.64 -2.90 -13.54
C TYR A 100 7.49 -2.60 -12.05
N ILE A 101 7.40 -3.64 -11.24
CA ILE A 101 7.30 -3.54 -9.77
C ILE A 101 8.70 -3.69 -9.19
N ARG A 102 9.13 -2.68 -8.41
CA ARG A 102 10.37 -2.76 -7.65
C ARG A 102 10.04 -3.19 -6.23
N GLU A 103 10.45 -4.39 -5.85
CA GLU A 103 10.44 -4.81 -4.45
C GLU A 103 11.44 -3.95 -3.67
N LYS A 104 10.96 -3.30 -2.61
CA LYS A 104 11.87 -2.78 -1.58
C LYS A 104 12.29 -3.97 -0.74
N VAL A 105 13.57 -4.31 -0.80
CA VAL A 105 14.17 -5.26 0.15
C VAL A 105 13.76 -4.79 1.55
N LYS A 106 13.07 -5.65 2.30
CA LYS A 106 12.79 -5.40 3.70
C LYS A 106 14.15 -5.19 4.35
N GLU A 107 14.42 -3.98 4.85
CA GLU A 107 15.47 -3.83 5.85
C GLU A 107 15.07 -4.79 6.97
N GLU A 108 15.91 -5.81 7.18
CA GLU A 108 15.70 -6.86 8.17
C GLU A 108 15.34 -6.18 9.49
N ASN A 109 14.24 -6.62 10.10
CA ASN A 109 14.00 -6.33 11.49
C ASN A 109 15.26 -6.77 12.24
N LEU A 110 15.95 -5.83 12.88
CA LEU A 110 17.02 -6.16 13.81
C LEU A 110 16.49 -7.23 14.77
N ASP A 111 17.19 -8.35 14.83
CA ASP A 111 16.81 -9.53 15.58
C ASP A 111 16.63 -9.21 17.06
N LEU A 112 15.38 -8.96 17.48
CA LEU A 112 14.97 -8.82 18.89
C LEU A 112 15.25 -10.08 19.72
N ASN A 113 15.66 -11.19 19.08
CA ASN A 113 15.97 -12.44 19.74
C ASN A 113 17.36 -12.47 20.38
N GLU A 114 18.31 -11.62 19.94
CA GLU A 114 19.66 -11.59 20.53
C GLU A 114 19.71 -10.90 21.91
N GLU A 115 18.68 -10.13 22.29
CA GLU A 115 18.63 -9.42 23.57
C GLU A 115 18.14 -10.31 24.73
N ILE A 116 17.39 -11.39 24.43
CA ILE A 116 16.85 -12.32 25.44
C ILE A 116 17.95 -13.26 25.95
N ASP A 117 18.85 -13.72 25.08
CA ASP A 117 19.96 -14.61 25.45
C ASP A 117 21.03 -13.90 26.30
N ALA A 118 21.07 -12.56 26.29
CA ALA A 118 22.01 -11.76 27.08
C ALA A 118 21.57 -11.53 28.54
N LEU A 119 20.35 -11.90 28.92
CA LEU A 119 19.76 -11.64 30.24
C LEU A 119 19.80 -12.83 31.21
N ASP A 120 20.26 -14.01 30.77
CA ASP A 120 20.20 -15.26 31.55
C ASP A 120 21.56 -15.71 32.15
N LEU A 121 22.49 -14.78 32.41
CA LEU A 121 23.77 -15.05 33.06
C LEU A 121 24.03 -14.15 34.27
N GLU A 122 23.24 -14.31 35.33
CA GLU A 122 23.65 -13.99 36.70
C GLU A 122 23.05 -15.05 37.64
N ASP A 123 23.62 -16.25 37.59
CA ASP A 123 23.58 -17.19 38.71
C ASP A 123 24.29 -16.51 39.90
N THR A 124 23.55 -15.73 40.70
CA THR A 124 24.01 -15.35 42.04
C THR A 124 24.09 -16.61 42.87
N GLU A 125 25.33 -17.07 43.11
CA GLU A 125 25.65 -18.11 44.08
C GLU A 125 25.02 -17.76 45.44
N LEU A 126 24.05 -18.58 45.85
CA LEU A 126 23.54 -18.57 47.21
C LEU A 126 24.53 -19.37 48.07
N ASP A 127 25.42 -18.66 48.75
CA ASP A 127 26.31 -19.19 49.77
C ASP A 127 25.53 -20.00 50.83
N ASP A 128 26.04 -21.18 51.11
CA ASP A 128 25.59 -22.10 52.14
C ASP A 128 25.51 -21.43 53.52
N VAL A 129 24.33 -21.41 54.13
CA VAL A 129 24.18 -21.21 55.58
C VAL A 129 23.48 -22.42 56.18
N GLU A 130 24.26 -23.27 56.84
CA GLU A 130 23.77 -24.30 57.75
C GLU A 130 22.96 -23.69 58.89
N GLU A 131 21.72 -24.14 59.10
CA GLU A 131 21.14 -24.23 60.45
C GLU A 131 20.26 -25.49 60.59
N GLY A 132 20.78 -26.44 61.36
CA GLY A 132 20.11 -26.95 62.56
C GLY A 132 18.73 -27.60 62.46
N SER A 133 18.73 -28.94 62.53
CA SER A 133 17.75 -29.82 63.18
C SER A 133 16.45 -29.23 63.74
N THR A 134 15.31 -29.79 63.34
CA THR A 134 14.34 -30.39 64.29
C THR A 134 13.41 -31.35 63.56
N GLU A 135 13.34 -32.57 64.09
CA GLU A 135 12.39 -33.62 63.73
C GLU A 135 10.95 -33.20 64.10
N GLU A 136 9.94 -33.55 63.30
CA GLU A 136 8.91 -34.52 63.74
C GLU A 136 7.89 -34.85 62.63
N LYS A 137 7.41 -36.08 62.75
CA LYS A 137 6.61 -36.92 61.85
C LYS A 137 5.11 -36.60 61.87
N THR A 138 4.47 -36.90 60.73
CA THR A 138 3.09 -37.45 60.54
C THR A 138 1.92 -36.56 61.01
N VAL A 139 0.83 -36.45 60.25
CA VAL A 139 -0.33 -37.36 60.33
C VAL A 139 -1.17 -37.25 59.03
N GLU A 140 -1.57 -38.42 58.53
CA GLU A 140 -2.60 -38.64 57.51
C GLU A 140 -3.92 -37.97 57.90
N ASP A 141 -4.72 -37.51 56.94
CA ASP A 141 -6.14 -37.89 56.89
C ASP A 141 -6.75 -37.53 55.53
N ASN A 142 -7.20 -38.57 54.85
CA ASN A 142 -8.22 -38.52 53.82
C ASN A 142 -9.50 -37.92 54.43
N GLU A 143 -10.20 -37.08 53.68
CA GLU A 143 -11.61 -37.35 53.38
C GLU A 143 -12.14 -36.40 52.29
N SER A 144 -12.58 -37.03 51.21
CA SER A 144 -13.64 -36.56 50.32
C SER A 144 -14.82 -35.92 51.08
N ASN A 145 -15.29 -34.74 50.66
CA ASN A 145 -16.67 -34.58 50.19
C ASN A 145 -17.06 -33.15 49.79
N ALA A 146 -17.96 -33.13 48.80
CA ALA A 146 -19.11 -32.24 48.65
C ALA A 146 -18.93 -30.77 48.17
N THR A 147 -19.22 -30.61 46.88
CA THR A 147 -20.34 -29.80 46.34
C THR A 147 -20.47 -28.33 46.78
N SER A 148 -20.19 -27.41 45.86
CA SER A 148 -21.20 -26.58 45.14
C SER A 148 -20.52 -25.68 44.12
#